data_AF-A0A8X6TSK2-F1
#
_entry.id   AF-A0A8X6TSK2-F1
#
_cell.length_a   1.000
_cell.length_b   1.000
_cell.length_c   1.000
_cell.angle_alpha   90.00
_cell.angle_beta   90.00
_cell.angle_gamma   90.00
#
_symmetry.space_group_name_H-M   'P 1'
#
loop_
_entity.id
_entity.type
_entity.pdbx_description
1 polymer ?
#
loop_
_entity_poly.entity_id
_entity_poly.type
_entity_poly.pdbx_seq_one_letter_code
_entity_poly.pdbx_strand_id
1 'polypeptide(L)'
;MRFYVYYWDRSYLRLIEQTFEHLPLDVVAQTVLSLILAIYGVTVIAGDFKEIRAVTELENKSFEVIGNRPSFYTFSHRGKVLSSVYSQGHL
;
A
#
# COMPACT_ATOMS: atom_id res chain seq x y z
N MET A 1 25.15 20.03 -3.04
CA MET A 1 25.72 20.42 -4.36
C MET A 1 24.66 20.98 -5.34
N ARG A 2 23.47 20.37 -5.50
CA ARG A 2 22.42 20.87 -6.42
C ARG A 2 21.72 22.19 -6.03
N PHE A 3 21.68 22.57 -4.75
CA PHE A 3 21.08 23.84 -4.31
C PHE A 3 21.88 25.08 -4.74
N TYR A 4 23.21 24.98 -4.85
CA TYR A 4 24.06 26.12 -5.22
C TYR A 4 23.88 26.52 -6.70
N VAL A 5 23.69 25.53 -7.58
CA VAL A 5 23.48 25.75 -9.01
C VAL A 5 22.13 26.44 -9.28
N TYR A 6 21.08 26.08 -8.53
CA TYR A 6 19.75 26.66 -8.68
C TYR A 6 19.68 28.13 -8.29
N TYR A 7 20.43 28.51 -7.25
CA TYR A 7 20.55 29.89 -6.81
C TYR A 7 21.30 30.76 -7.83
N TRP A 8 22.34 30.19 -8.45
CA TRP A 8 23.12 30.85 -9.49
C TRP A 8 22.28 31.15 -10.74
N ASP A 9 21.49 30.17 -11.18
CA ASP A 9 20.65 30.28 -12.37
C ASP A 9 19.56 31.37 -12.23
N ARG A 10 18.84 31.38 -11.11
CA ARG A 10 17.83 32.42 -10.79
C ARG A 10 18.39 33.84 -10.75
N SER A 11 19.63 33.99 -10.30
CA SER A 11 20.29 35.29 -10.22
C SER A 11 20.77 35.73 -11.61
N TYR A 12 21.36 34.81 -12.37
CA TYR A 12 21.78 35.03 -13.76
C TYR A 12 20.60 35.43 -14.65
N LEU A 13 19.47 34.71 -14.59
CA LEU A 13 18.24 34.99 -15.36
C LEU A 13 17.66 36.39 -15.12
N ARG A 14 17.84 36.95 -13.91
CA ARG A 14 17.41 38.32 -13.59
C ARG A 14 18.34 39.38 -14.20
N LEU A 15 19.62 39.07 -14.39
CA LEU A 15 20.60 39.99 -14.98
C LEU A 15 20.45 40.15 -16.49
N ILE A 16 19.87 39.16 -17.18
CA ILE A 16 19.81 39.14 -18.65
C ILE A 16 18.57 39.81 -19.25
N GLU A 17 17.57 40.20 -18.44
CA GLU A 17 16.30 40.84 -18.87
C GLU A 17 15.65 40.18 -20.12
N GLN A 18 15.94 38.91 -20.39
CA GLN A 18 15.47 38.24 -21.59
C GLN A 18 14.01 37.84 -21.45
N THR A 19 13.22 38.16 -22.46
CA THR A 19 11.88 37.61 -22.65
C THR A 19 12.00 36.12 -22.97
N PHE A 20 11.84 35.28 -21.94
CA PHE A 20 11.78 33.83 -22.07
C PHE A 20 10.47 33.42 -22.73
N GLU A 21 10.40 33.46 -24.06
CA GLU A 21 9.21 32.97 -24.78
C GLU A 21 9.08 31.44 -24.73
N HIS A 22 10.19 30.72 -24.45
CA HIS A 22 10.19 29.26 -24.39
C HIS A 22 10.96 28.72 -23.18
N LEU A 23 10.34 27.74 -22.50
CA LEU A 23 10.94 27.00 -21.40
C LEU A 23 12.05 26.07 -21.95
N PRO A 24 13.21 25.95 -21.27
CA PRO A 24 14.26 25.02 -21.68
C PRO A 24 13.73 23.58 -21.72
N LEU A 25 14.03 22.88 -22.81
CA LEU A 25 13.51 21.55 -23.14
C LEU A 25 13.80 20.52 -22.03
N ASP A 26 14.93 20.66 -21.33
CA ASP A 26 15.33 19.81 -20.21
C ASP A 26 14.33 19.86 -19.05
N VAL A 27 13.75 21.04 -18.76
CA VAL A 27 12.75 21.22 -17.68
C VAL A 27 11.42 20.60 -18.08
N VAL A 28 11.04 20.72 -19.36
CA VAL A 28 9.84 20.07 -19.89
C VAL A 28 9.99 18.55 -19.85
N ALA A 29 11.13 18.01 -20.28
CA ALA A 29 11.41 16.58 -20.21
C ALA A 29 11.43 16.07 -18.76
N GLN A 30 12.09 16.78 -17.85
CA GLN A 30 12.15 16.42 -16.43
C GLN A 30 10.76 16.41 -15.79
N THR A 31 9.92 17.42 -16.06
CA THR A 31 8.57 17.50 -15.50
C THR A 31 7.68 16.38 -16.01
N VAL A 32 7.70 16.08 -17.31
CA VAL A 32 6.96 14.96 -17.90
C VAL A 32 7.40 13.61 -17.30
N LEU A 33 8.70 13.38 -17.17
CA LEU A 33 9.22 12.15 -16.55
C LEU A 33 8.81 12.03 -15.07
N SER A 34 8.87 13.13 -14.33
CA SER A 34 8.44 13.14 -12.92
C SER A 34 6.94 12.86 -12.77
N LEU A 35 6.11 13.34 -13.69
CA LEU A 35 4.67 13.08 -13.70
C LEU A 35 4.37 11.60 -13.95
N ILE A 36 5.03 10.98 -14.92
CA ILE A 36 4.87 9.55 -15.24
C ILE A 36 5.30 8.69 -14.04
N LEU A 37 6.43 9.01 -13.42
CA LEU A 37 6.92 8.30 -12.22
C LEU A 37 5.96 8.45 -11.04
N ALA A 38 5.37 9.63 -10.84
CA ALA A 38 4.41 9.85 -9.76
C ALA A 38 3.13 9.03 -9.97
N ILE A 39 2.58 9.03 -11.19
CA ILE A 39 1.41 8.21 -11.54
C ILE A 39 1.73 6.73 -11.32
N TYR A 40 2.87 6.25 -11.83
CA TYR A 40 3.30 4.87 -11.64
C TYR A 40 3.43 4.52 -10.15
N GLY A 41 4.10 5.37 -9.37
CA GLY A 41 4.30 5.16 -7.94
C GLY A 41 2.98 5.07 -7.17
N VAL A 42 2.04 5.98 -7.43
CA VAL A 42 0.72 5.95 -6.78
C VAL A 42 -0.06 4.70 -7.18
N THR A 43 0.00 4.28 -8.44
CA THR A 43 -0.72 3.09 -8.92
C THR A 43 -0.18 1.82 -8.27
N VAL A 44 1.13 1.71 -8.04
CA VAL A 44 1.74 0.58 -7.32
C VAL A 44 1.33 0.57 -5.84
N ILE A 45 1.22 1.74 -5.20
CA ILE A 45 0.81 1.85 -3.79
C ILE A 45 -0.69 1.60 -3.60
N ALA A 46 -1.51 1.95 -4.60
CA ALA A 46 -2.96 1.78 -4.54
C ALA A 46 -3.41 0.31 -4.34
N GLY A 47 -2.51 -0.64 -4.62
CA GLY A 47 -2.74 -2.06 -4.41
C GLY A 47 -3.58 -2.71 -5.50
N ASP A 48 -3.67 -4.03 -5.44
CA ASP A 48 -4.37 -4.80 -6.46
C ASP A 48 -5.89 -4.70 -6.31
N PHE A 49 -6.58 -4.67 -7.45
CA PHE A 49 -8.03 -4.76 -7.47
C PHE A 49 -8.47 -6.16 -7.02
N LYS A 50 -9.36 -6.21 -6.02
CA LYS A 50 -9.99 -7.46 -5.60
C LYS A 50 -11.11 -7.82 -6.58
N GLU A 51 -11.24 -9.11 -6.89
CA GLU A 51 -12.34 -9.61 -7.73
C GLU A 51 -13.71 -9.31 -7.12
N ILE A 52 -14.67 -8.88 -7.97
CA ILE A 52 -16.05 -8.58 -7.56
C ILE A 52 -16.80 -9.86 -7.14
N ARG A 53 -16.36 -11.03 -7.62
CA ARG A 53 -17.06 -12.29 -7.44
C ARG A 53 -16.75 -12.88 -6.06
N ALA A 54 -17.68 -12.70 -5.13
CA ALA A 54 -17.57 -13.23 -3.77
C ALA A 54 -17.47 -14.78 -3.71
N VAL A 55 -17.92 -15.51 -4.74
CA VAL A 55 -17.83 -16.98 -4.74
C VAL A 55 -16.39 -17.49 -4.86
N THR A 56 -15.47 -16.80 -5.53
CA THR A 56 -14.06 -17.23 -5.64
C THR A 56 -13.33 -17.17 -4.29
N GLU A 57 -13.71 -16.22 -3.43
CA GLU A 57 -13.17 -16.11 -2.06
C GLU A 57 -13.79 -17.16 -1.12
N LEU A 58 -15.04 -17.55 -1.36
CA LEU A 58 -15.75 -18.56 -0.57
C LEU A 58 -15.37 -20.00 -0.97
N GLU A 59 -14.99 -20.23 -2.23
CA GLU A 59 -14.49 -21.53 -2.71
C GLU A 59 -13.24 -21.99 -1.96
N ASN A 60 -12.39 -21.05 -1.55
CA ASN A 60 -11.17 -21.33 -0.79
C ASN A 60 -11.40 -21.50 0.72
N LYS A 61 -12.63 -21.31 1.22
CA LYS A 61 -12.97 -21.54 2.64
C LYS A 61 -13.58 -22.92 2.84
N SER A 62 -13.06 -23.67 3.81
CA SER A 62 -13.62 -24.96 4.20
C SER A 62 -14.92 -24.81 5.00
N PHE A 63 -15.77 -25.83 4.96
CA PHE A 63 -17.00 -25.91 5.76
C PHE A 63 -16.74 -25.79 7.27
N GLU A 64 -15.58 -26.20 7.74
CA GLU A 64 -15.18 -26.08 9.15
C GLU A 64 -15.06 -24.61 9.58
N VAL A 65 -14.51 -23.75 8.72
CA VAL A 65 -14.38 -22.30 8.98
C VAL A 65 -15.74 -21.61 9.00
N ILE A 66 -16.67 -22.04 8.14
CA ILE A 66 -18.03 -21.47 8.06
C ILE A 66 -18.91 -21.97 9.22
N GLY A 67 -18.74 -23.23 9.62
CA GLY A 67 -19.48 -23.84 10.72
C GLY A 67 -19.03 -23.34 12.10
N ASN A 68 -17.83 -22.80 12.18
CA ASN A 68 -17.28 -22.21 13.39
C ASN A 68 -18.00 -20.89 13.74
N ARG A 69 -18.88 -20.92 14.75
CA ARG A 69 -19.62 -19.75 15.23
C ARG A 69 -19.14 -19.32 16.63
N PRO A 70 -18.23 -18.31 16.73
CA PRO A 70 -17.62 -17.94 18.00
C PRO A 70 -18.62 -17.52 19.09
N SER A 71 -19.71 -16.86 18.69
CA SER A 71 -20.78 -16.45 19.60
C SER A 71 -21.53 -17.61 20.25
N PHE A 72 -21.37 -18.84 19.76
CA PHE A 72 -22.05 -20.05 20.24
C PHE A 72 -21.08 -21.11 20.76
N TYR A 73 -19.85 -20.72 21.12
CA TYR A 73 -18.92 -21.67 21.71
C TYR A 73 -19.39 -22.18 23.06
N THR A 74 -19.43 -23.51 23.16
CA THR A 74 -19.64 -24.21 24.42
C THR A 74 -18.34 -24.91 24.80
N PHE A 75 -17.81 -24.62 25.99
CA PHE A 75 -16.55 -25.18 26.46
C PHE A 75 -16.70 -26.58 27.07
N SER A 76 -17.93 -27.07 27.21
CA SER A 76 -18.27 -28.44 27.64
C SER A 76 -18.11 -29.45 26.49
N HIS A 77 -16.86 -29.74 26.11
CA HIS A 77 -16.52 -30.68 25.04
C HIS A 77 -15.43 -31.67 25.48
N ARG A 78 -15.22 -32.75 24.71
CA ARG A 78 -14.25 -33.82 25.03
C ARG A 78 -12.80 -33.31 25.19
N GLY A 79 -12.46 -32.19 24.56
CA GLY A 79 -11.15 -31.54 24.71
C GLY A 79 -10.82 -31.15 26.15
N LYS A 80 -11.84 -30.90 26.99
CA LYS A 80 -11.65 -30.66 28.43
C LYS A 80 -10.97 -31.83 29.15
N VAL A 81 -11.28 -33.08 28.80
CA VAL A 81 -10.70 -34.28 29.43
C VAL A 81 -9.39 -34.69 28.75
N LEU A 82 -9.29 -34.44 27.44
CA LEU A 82 -8.13 -34.84 26.64
C LEU A 82 -6.95 -33.87 26.72
N SER A 83 -7.17 -32.64 27.19
CA SER A 83 -6.09 -31.67 27.37
C SER A 83 -5.29 -31.94 28.65
N SER A 84 -3.97 -32.05 28.51
CA SER A 84 -3.05 -32.23 29.65
C SER A 84 -3.15 -31.11 30.68
N VAL A 85 -3.51 -29.91 30.24
CA VAL A 85 -3.69 -28.70 31.06
C VAL A 85 -4.84 -28.85 32.07
N TYR A 86 -5.97 -29.43 31.66
CA TYR A 86 -7.10 -29.68 32.56
C TYR A 86 -6.92 -30.95 33.41
N SER A 87 -6.13 -31.93 32.94
CA SER A 87 -5.88 -33.18 33.66
C SER A 87 -5.04 -33.03 34.94
N GLN A 88 -4.28 -31.94 35.10
CA GLN A 88 -3.39 -31.73 36.25
C GLN A 88 -3.99 -30.90 37.39
N GLY A 89 -5.28 -30.54 37.32
CA GLY A 89 -6.02 -30.00 38.47
C GLY A 89 -5.44 -28.73 39.10
N HIS A 90 -4.73 -27.89 38.33
CA HIS A 90 -4.04 -26.71 38.86
C HIS A 90 -4.72 -25.39 38.46
N LEU A 91 -6.03 -25.31 38.70
CA LEU A 91 -6.79 -24.06 38.87
C LEU A 91 -7.76 -24.24 40.03
#